data_AF-A0A328SLC1-F1
#
_entry.id   AF-A0A328SLC1-F1
#
_cell.length_a   1.000
_cell.length_b   1.000
_cell.length_c   1.000
_cell.angle_alpha   90.00
_cell.angle_beta   90.00
_cell.angle_gamma   90.00
#
_symmetry.space_group_name_H-M   'P 1'
#
loop_
_entity.id
_entity.type
_entity.pdbx_description
1 polymer ?
#
loop_
_entity_poly.entity_id
_entity_poly.type
_entity_poly.pdbx_seq_one_letter_code
_entity_poly.pdbx_strand_id
1 'polypeptide(L)'
;MNDKTKIIILLVLFALVIILGYVNIGLISNNNGQSEFNKTVKEASSIENISDIEYQKYYNSSITSSDDSIKAFKNKSKYIDDEIRVLQSFNDKSDNDTLDDYVNLEIKRLTSEKEAFDYLIKDMENYNQYKNNTITKEHALSVSNQNTRELEKINDNTFNIKSECEYYVNMHPDIKETLIELNVDDDFYMNNINYCNITKII
;
A
#
# COMPACT_ATOMS: atom_id res chain seq x y z
N MET A 1 -63.91 -9.64 6.93
CA MET A 1 -62.74 -8.88 7.43
C MET A 1 -63.03 -7.40 7.27
N ASN A 2 -63.02 -6.62 8.36
CA ASN A 2 -63.38 -5.19 8.29
C ASN A 2 -62.23 -4.38 7.69
N ASP A 3 -62.55 -3.19 7.18
CA ASP A 3 -61.59 -2.38 6.42
C ASP A 3 -60.38 -1.89 7.23
N LYS A 4 -60.52 -1.70 8.55
CA LYS A 4 -59.38 -1.44 9.46
C LYS A 4 -58.41 -2.62 9.49
N THR A 5 -58.90 -3.85 9.50
CA THR A 5 -58.04 -5.06 9.48
C THR A 5 -57.30 -5.18 8.14
N LYS A 6 -57.96 -4.85 7.01
CA LYS A 6 -57.31 -4.81 5.69
C LYS A 6 -56.20 -3.76 5.62
N ILE A 7 -56.46 -2.55 6.15
CA ILE A 7 -55.48 -1.44 6.17
C ILE A 7 -54.27 -1.80 7.04
N ILE A 8 -54.48 -2.41 8.21
CA ILE A 8 -53.39 -2.86 9.08
C ILE A 8 -52.52 -3.92 8.39
N ILE A 9 -53.14 -4.92 7.74
CA ILE A 9 -52.40 -5.95 6.98
C ILE A 9 -51.59 -5.32 5.84
N LEU A 10 -52.16 -4.32 5.14
CA LEU A 10 -51.47 -3.61 4.06
C LEU A 10 -50.24 -2.84 4.56
N LEU A 11 -50.35 -2.19 5.72
CA LEU A 11 -49.24 -1.46 6.34
C LEU A 11 -48.12 -2.39 6.82
N VAL A 12 -48.47 -3.55 7.37
CA VAL A 12 -47.48 -4.57 7.78
C VAL A 12 -46.75 -5.14 6.57
N LEU A 13 -47.46 -5.42 5.48
CA LEU A 13 -46.84 -5.86 4.22
C LEU A 13 -45.92 -4.80 3.62
N PHE A 14 -46.33 -3.53 3.65
CA PHE A 14 -45.50 -2.42 3.18
C PHE A 14 -44.22 -2.26 4.01
N ALA A 15 -44.32 -2.36 5.34
CA ALA A 15 -43.15 -2.33 6.23
C ALA A 15 -42.19 -3.50 5.97
N LEU A 16 -42.72 -4.71 5.73
CA LEU A 16 -41.90 -5.88 5.37
C LEU A 16 -41.17 -5.69 4.04
N VAL A 17 -41.81 -5.11 3.03
CA VAL A 17 -41.17 -4.81 1.74
C VAL A 17 -40.03 -3.81 1.90
N ILE A 18 -40.19 -2.78 2.75
CA ILE A 18 -39.13 -1.82 3.04
C ILE A 18 -37.95 -2.50 3.75
N ILE A 19 -38.22 -3.33 4.77
CA ILE A 19 -37.18 -4.04 5.51
C ILE A 19 -36.44 -5.03 4.61
N LEU A 20 -37.15 -5.85 3.82
CA LEU A 20 -36.56 -6.80 2.90
C LEU A 20 -35.81 -6.11 1.75
N GLY A 21 -36.29 -4.95 1.30
CA GLY A 21 -35.62 -4.11 0.32
C GLY A 21 -34.31 -3.55 0.86
N TYR A 22 -34.32 -3.02 2.09
CA TYR A 22 -33.12 -2.49 2.75
C TYR A 22 -32.07 -3.59 2.98
N VAL A 23 -32.49 -4.78 3.44
CA VAL A 23 -31.61 -5.95 3.59
C VAL A 23 -31.02 -6.40 2.25
N ASN A 24 -31.82 -6.45 1.18
CA ASN A 24 -31.32 -6.80 -0.16
C ASN A 24 -30.32 -5.77 -0.69
N ILE A 25 -30.59 -4.47 -0.52
CA ILE A 25 -29.67 -3.41 -0.95
C ILE A 25 -28.35 -3.52 -0.19
N GLY A 26 -28.38 -3.77 1.12
CA GLY A 26 -27.17 -4.00 1.92
C GLY A 26 -26.37 -5.23 1.48
N LEU A 27 -27.04 -6.34 1.14
CA LEU A 27 -26.37 -7.55 0.63
C LEU A 27 -25.75 -7.35 -0.76
N ILE A 28 -26.44 -6.61 -1.65
CA ILE A 28 -25.93 -6.31 -3.00
C ILE A 28 -24.75 -5.36 -2.93
N SER A 29 -24.83 -4.30 -2.10
CA SER A 29 -23.71 -3.37 -1.87
C SER A 29 -22.50 -4.09 -1.29
N ASN A 30 -22.69 -4.95 -0.27
CA ASN A 30 -21.57 -5.69 0.35
C ASN A 30 -20.89 -6.68 -0.62
N ASN A 31 -21.66 -7.38 -1.46
CA ASN A 31 -21.09 -8.26 -2.48
C ASN A 31 -20.32 -7.49 -3.57
N ASN A 32 -20.76 -6.28 -3.90
CA ASN A 32 -20.03 -5.41 -4.84
C ASN A 32 -18.73 -4.88 -4.22
N GLY A 33 -18.78 -4.47 -2.95
CA GLY A 33 -17.59 -4.01 -2.20
C GLY A 33 -16.52 -5.09 -2.12
N GLN A 34 -16.88 -6.31 -1.72
CA GLN A 34 -15.93 -7.43 -1.67
C GLN A 34 -15.36 -7.78 -3.05
N SER A 35 -16.19 -7.81 -4.10
CA SER A 35 -15.70 -8.10 -5.46
C SER A 35 -14.70 -7.04 -5.95
N GLU A 36 -14.96 -5.77 -5.67
CA GLU A 36 -14.07 -4.70 -6.11
C GLU A 36 -12.80 -4.64 -5.24
N PHE A 37 -12.90 -4.98 -3.96
CA PHE A 37 -11.75 -5.19 -3.08
C PHE A 37 -10.82 -6.25 -3.65
N ASN A 38 -11.34 -7.46 -3.92
CA ASN A 38 -10.57 -8.59 -4.43
C ASN A 38 -9.83 -8.22 -5.73
N LYS A 39 -10.49 -7.49 -6.63
CA LYS A 39 -9.89 -7.03 -7.87
C LYS A 39 -8.78 -6.02 -7.60
N THR A 40 -9.04 -5.05 -6.73
CA THR A 40 -8.09 -3.97 -6.40
C THR A 40 -6.83 -4.53 -5.77
N VAL A 41 -6.94 -5.33 -4.70
CA VAL A 41 -5.77 -5.87 -3.99
C VAL A 41 -4.96 -6.81 -4.87
N LYS A 42 -5.62 -7.58 -5.75
CA LYS A 42 -4.93 -8.43 -6.72
C LYS A 42 -4.18 -7.63 -7.78
N GLU A 43 -4.76 -6.52 -8.25
CA GLU A 43 -4.11 -5.62 -9.21
C GLU A 43 -2.90 -4.92 -8.57
N ALA A 44 -3.07 -4.38 -7.35
CA ALA A 44 -1.99 -3.78 -6.56
C ALA A 44 -0.84 -4.78 -6.33
N SER A 45 -1.13 -5.98 -5.82
CA SER A 45 -0.12 -7.02 -5.61
C SER A 45 0.57 -7.46 -6.91
N SER A 46 -0.12 -7.44 -8.05
CA SER A 46 0.52 -7.74 -9.34
C SER A 46 1.54 -6.67 -9.74
N ILE A 47 1.29 -5.40 -9.41
CA ILE A 47 2.22 -4.28 -9.61
C ILE A 47 3.43 -4.44 -8.69
N GLU A 48 3.21 -4.72 -7.40
CA GLU A 48 4.26 -4.95 -6.40
C GLU A 48 5.18 -6.10 -6.82
N ASN A 49 4.62 -7.25 -7.20
CA ASN A 49 5.38 -8.41 -7.68
C ASN A 49 6.31 -8.09 -8.86
N ILE A 50 5.84 -7.31 -9.84
CA ILE A 50 6.67 -6.86 -10.96
C ILE A 50 7.80 -5.98 -10.44
N SER A 51 7.46 -5.02 -9.59
CA SER A 51 8.39 -4.08 -8.96
C SER A 51 9.50 -4.80 -8.19
N ASP A 52 9.16 -5.82 -7.41
CA ASP A 52 10.11 -6.57 -6.59
C ASP A 52 11.02 -7.46 -7.42
N ILE A 53 10.50 -8.11 -8.45
CA ILE A 53 11.34 -8.87 -9.39
C ILE A 53 12.34 -7.94 -10.08
N GLU A 54 11.94 -6.73 -10.48
CA GLU A 54 12.84 -5.74 -11.07
C GLU A 54 13.87 -5.22 -10.06
N TYR A 55 13.42 -4.92 -8.84
CA TYR A 55 14.27 -4.39 -7.79
C TYR A 55 15.27 -5.43 -7.27
N GLN A 56 14.87 -6.71 -7.15
CA GLN A 56 15.77 -7.81 -6.80
C GLN A 56 16.90 -7.99 -7.83
N LYS A 57 16.64 -7.76 -9.13
CA LYS A 57 17.71 -7.80 -10.15
C LYS A 57 18.75 -6.71 -9.90
N TYR A 58 18.32 -5.51 -9.50
CA TYR A 58 19.22 -4.44 -9.08
C TYR A 58 19.99 -4.84 -7.81
N TYR A 59 19.29 -5.30 -6.77
CA TYR A 59 19.89 -5.65 -5.47
C TYR A 59 20.92 -6.79 -5.56
N ASN A 60 20.66 -7.77 -6.43
CA ASN A 60 21.54 -8.92 -6.68
C ASN A 60 22.70 -8.60 -7.63
N SER A 61 22.74 -7.41 -8.23
CA SER A 61 23.92 -6.95 -8.96
C SER A 61 25.10 -6.77 -8.00
N SER A 62 26.28 -7.22 -8.42
CA SER A 62 27.49 -7.16 -7.59
C SER A 62 28.01 -5.74 -7.39
N ILE A 63 27.77 -4.86 -8.36
CA ILE A 63 28.25 -3.47 -8.40
C ILE A 63 27.28 -2.64 -9.27
N THR A 64 26.93 -1.42 -8.84
CA THR A 64 26.12 -0.48 -9.63
C THR A 64 26.70 0.93 -9.60
N SER A 65 26.52 1.70 -10.69
CA SER A 65 26.81 3.13 -10.67
C SER A 65 25.73 3.88 -9.87
N SER A 66 26.05 5.07 -9.39
CA SER A 66 25.07 5.96 -8.74
C SER A 66 23.92 6.34 -9.67
N ASP A 67 24.16 6.49 -10.98
CA ASP A 67 23.10 6.74 -11.97
C ASP A 67 22.18 5.53 -12.15
N ASP A 68 22.74 4.32 -12.14
CA ASP A 68 21.95 3.08 -12.18
C ASP A 68 21.11 2.93 -10.90
N SER A 69 21.67 3.26 -9.74
CA SER A 69 20.94 3.30 -8.46
C SER A 69 19.80 4.30 -8.50
N ILE A 70 20.02 5.53 -8.96
CA ILE A 70 18.97 6.54 -9.12
C ILE A 70 17.86 6.03 -10.02
N LYS A 71 18.21 5.41 -11.16
CA LYS A 71 17.24 4.88 -12.11
C LYS A 71 16.41 3.75 -11.48
N ALA A 72 17.04 2.83 -10.77
CA ALA A 72 16.35 1.74 -10.08
C ALA A 72 15.38 2.27 -9.01
N PHE A 73 15.82 3.22 -8.18
CA PHE A 73 14.97 3.82 -7.14
C PHE A 73 13.82 4.63 -7.74
N LYS A 74 14.04 5.42 -8.79
CA LYS A 74 12.97 6.13 -9.50
C LYS A 74 11.94 5.18 -10.10
N ASN A 75 12.38 4.05 -10.65
CA ASN A 75 11.47 3.02 -11.13
C ASN A 75 10.64 2.41 -9.99
N LYS A 76 11.28 2.04 -8.87
CA LYS A 76 10.57 1.51 -7.69
C LYS A 76 9.55 2.52 -7.13
N SER A 77 9.92 3.80 -6.97
CA SER A 77 8.98 4.86 -6.57
C SER A 77 7.80 4.99 -7.53
N LYS A 78 8.02 4.87 -8.84
CA LYS A 78 6.94 4.92 -9.84
C LYS A 78 5.97 3.74 -9.71
N TYR A 79 6.46 2.53 -9.48
CA TYR A 79 5.61 1.37 -9.23
C TYR A 79 4.76 1.57 -7.96
N ILE A 80 5.36 2.11 -6.89
CA ILE A 80 4.62 2.43 -5.67
C ILE A 80 3.53 3.49 -5.94
N ASP A 81 3.81 4.52 -6.75
CA ASP A 81 2.80 5.52 -7.15
C ASP A 81 1.64 4.90 -7.96
N ASP A 82 1.93 3.93 -8.82
CA ASP A 82 0.91 3.21 -9.59
C ASP A 82 0.06 2.31 -8.68
N GLU A 83 0.68 1.64 -7.70
CA GLU A 83 0.02 0.80 -6.71
C GLU A 83 -0.90 1.61 -5.78
N ILE A 84 -0.40 2.72 -5.23
CA ILE A 84 -1.20 3.67 -4.43
C ILE A 84 -2.42 4.14 -5.23
N ARG A 85 -2.26 4.42 -6.53
CA ARG A 85 -3.37 4.89 -7.38
C ARG A 85 -4.45 3.81 -7.55
N VAL A 86 -4.06 2.55 -7.72
CA VAL A 86 -4.99 1.42 -7.80
C VAL A 86 -5.77 1.29 -6.49
N LEU A 87 -5.06 1.27 -5.35
CA LEU A 87 -5.65 1.20 -4.01
C LEU A 87 -6.59 2.37 -3.72
N GLN A 88 -6.20 3.60 -4.02
CA GLN A 88 -7.06 4.78 -3.86
C GLN A 88 -8.34 4.71 -4.67
N SER A 89 -8.33 4.01 -5.82
CA SER A 89 -9.54 3.84 -6.64
C SER A 89 -10.60 2.93 -6.03
N PHE A 90 -10.26 2.18 -4.98
CA PHE A 90 -11.20 1.35 -4.22
C PHE A 90 -12.03 2.17 -3.23
N ASN A 91 -11.42 3.13 -2.54
CA ASN A 91 -12.09 3.99 -1.57
C ASN A 91 -13.27 4.77 -2.18
N ASP A 92 -13.22 5.06 -3.49
CA ASP A 92 -14.32 5.74 -4.20
C ASP A 92 -15.49 4.80 -4.57
N LYS A 93 -15.36 3.50 -4.31
CA LYS A 93 -16.25 2.43 -4.81
C LYS A 93 -16.75 1.47 -3.73
N SER A 94 -16.36 1.68 -2.49
CA SER A 94 -16.65 0.80 -1.36
C SER A 94 -17.65 1.47 -0.41
N ASP A 95 -18.57 0.66 0.12
CA ASP A 95 -19.45 1.03 1.24
C ASP A 95 -19.05 0.23 2.51
N ASN A 96 -17.85 -0.36 2.54
CA ASN A 96 -17.39 -1.26 3.59
C ASN A 96 -16.16 -0.69 4.31
N ASP A 97 -16.41 -0.06 5.46
CA ASP A 97 -15.39 0.58 6.31
C ASP A 97 -14.22 -0.36 6.65
N THR A 98 -14.48 -1.66 6.85
CA THR A 98 -13.44 -2.63 7.21
C THR A 98 -12.46 -2.88 6.07
N LEU A 99 -12.96 -2.94 4.83
CA LEU A 99 -12.12 -3.08 3.64
C LEU A 99 -11.37 -1.78 3.34
N ASP A 100 -12.03 -0.64 3.54
CA ASP A 100 -11.44 0.69 3.34
C ASP A 100 -10.29 0.94 4.31
N ASP A 101 -10.46 0.57 5.58
CA ASP A 101 -9.44 0.70 6.61
C ASP A 101 -8.18 -0.13 6.26
N TYR A 102 -8.34 -1.34 5.73
CA TYR A 102 -7.19 -2.14 5.24
C TYR A 102 -6.50 -1.45 4.07
N VAL A 103 -7.26 -1.00 3.06
CA VAL A 103 -6.69 -0.32 1.88
C VAL A 103 -5.97 0.97 2.27
N ASN A 104 -6.50 1.72 3.23
CA ASN A 104 -5.88 2.93 3.76
C ASN A 104 -4.56 2.62 4.50
N LEU A 105 -4.50 1.52 5.25
CA LEU A 105 -3.27 1.06 5.89
C LEU A 105 -2.21 0.68 4.85
N GLU A 106 -2.57 0.00 3.76
CA GLU A 106 -1.66 -0.30 2.66
C GLU A 106 -1.15 0.96 1.96
N ILE A 107 -2.02 1.92 1.68
CA ILE A 107 -1.62 3.22 1.12
C ILE A 107 -0.63 3.94 2.05
N LYS A 108 -0.86 3.89 3.37
CA LYS A 108 0.03 4.50 4.38
C LYS A 108 1.40 3.81 4.37
N ARG A 109 1.44 2.47 4.30
CA ARG A 109 2.68 1.68 4.18
C ARG A 109 3.46 2.11 2.94
N LEU A 110 2.82 2.04 1.78
CA LEU A 110 3.41 2.36 0.48
C LEU A 110 3.92 3.81 0.42
N THR A 111 3.18 4.75 1.00
CA THR A 111 3.61 6.15 1.08
C THR A 111 4.91 6.29 1.88
N SER A 112 5.03 5.59 3.01
CA SER A 112 6.25 5.58 3.83
C SER A 112 7.42 4.92 3.10
N GLU A 113 7.19 3.81 2.39
CA GLU A 113 8.22 3.14 1.58
C GLU A 113 8.71 4.03 0.43
N LYS A 114 7.80 4.70 -0.27
CA LYS A 114 8.15 5.66 -1.33
C LYS A 114 9.02 6.80 -0.79
N GLU A 115 8.70 7.32 0.39
CA GLU A 115 9.51 8.36 1.02
C GLU A 115 10.95 7.89 1.24
N ALA A 116 11.15 6.64 1.65
CA ALA A 116 12.49 6.05 1.76
C ALA A 116 13.23 6.06 0.42
N PHE A 117 12.59 5.63 -0.67
CA PHE A 117 13.20 5.66 -2.00
C PHE A 117 13.52 7.09 -2.48
N ASP A 118 12.69 8.07 -2.14
CA ASP A 118 12.95 9.48 -2.46
C ASP A 118 14.20 10.01 -1.73
N TYR A 119 14.44 9.58 -0.48
CA TYR A 119 15.69 9.90 0.23
C TYR A 119 16.90 9.17 -0.35
N LEU A 120 16.76 7.92 -0.77
CA LEU A 120 17.84 7.19 -1.45
C LEU A 120 18.23 7.85 -2.78
N ILE A 121 17.25 8.34 -3.55
CA ILE A 121 17.49 9.12 -4.76
C ILE A 121 18.29 10.39 -4.41
N LYS A 122 17.87 11.15 -3.39
CA LYS A 122 18.58 12.36 -2.94
C LYS A 122 20.02 12.07 -2.54
N ASP A 123 20.26 10.96 -1.84
CA ASP A 123 21.61 10.57 -1.43
C ASP A 123 22.51 10.23 -2.62
N MET A 124 21.99 9.51 -3.62
CA MET A 124 22.75 9.21 -4.83
C MET A 124 23.01 10.46 -5.68
N GLU A 125 22.03 11.37 -5.77
CA GLU A 125 22.18 12.67 -6.45
C GLU A 125 23.20 13.57 -5.73
N ASN A 126 23.25 13.55 -4.39
CA ASN A 126 24.27 14.21 -3.58
C ASN A 126 25.66 13.60 -3.81
N TYR A 127 25.77 12.27 -3.84
CA TYR A 127 27.03 11.59 -4.19
C TYR A 127 27.52 11.97 -5.59
N ASN A 128 26.64 12.02 -6.58
CA ASN A 128 26.96 12.44 -7.94
C ASN A 128 27.50 13.87 -8.00
N GLN A 129 26.88 14.80 -7.27
CA GLN A 129 27.35 16.18 -7.17
C GLN A 129 28.76 16.25 -6.56
N TYR A 130 29.02 15.48 -5.51
CA TYR A 130 30.35 15.40 -4.91
C TYR A 130 31.39 14.82 -5.89
N LYS A 131 31.08 13.69 -6.53
CA LYS A 131 31.94 13.02 -7.51
C LYS A 131 32.31 13.94 -8.68
N ASN A 132 31.38 14.80 -9.09
CA ASN A 132 31.56 15.77 -10.16
C ASN A 132 32.19 17.10 -9.69
N ASN A 133 32.64 17.19 -8.43
CA ASN A 133 33.23 18.38 -7.81
C ASN A 133 32.31 19.61 -7.82
N THR A 134 30.99 19.43 -7.87
CA THR A 134 30.02 20.55 -7.81
C THR A 134 29.70 20.97 -6.39
N ILE A 135 29.94 20.09 -5.41
CA ILE A 135 29.83 20.37 -3.97
C ILE A 135 31.09 19.89 -3.22
N THR A 136 31.31 20.44 -2.02
CA THR A 136 32.43 20.00 -1.18
C THR A 136 32.12 18.67 -0.50
N LYS A 137 33.19 17.94 -0.10
CA LYS A 137 33.06 16.72 0.71
C LYS A 137 32.28 16.96 2.01
N GLU A 138 32.52 18.10 2.67
CA GLU A 138 31.86 18.45 3.92
C GLU A 138 30.35 18.64 3.73
N HIS A 139 29.96 19.33 2.66
CA HIS A 139 28.54 19.48 2.32
C HIS A 139 27.90 18.12 2.02
N ALA A 140 28.56 17.30 1.19
CA ALA A 140 28.05 15.97 0.83
C ALA A 140 27.85 15.08 2.06
N LEU A 141 28.82 15.04 2.98
CA LEU A 141 28.72 14.28 4.23
C LEU A 141 27.61 14.82 5.14
N SER A 142 27.45 16.14 5.24
CA SER A 142 26.39 16.73 6.05
C SER A 142 25.00 16.32 5.54
N VAL A 143 24.78 16.39 4.23
CA VAL A 143 23.51 16.00 3.60
C VAL A 143 23.25 14.51 3.80
N SER A 144 24.24 13.64 3.54
CA SER A 144 24.05 12.20 3.71
C SER A 144 23.86 11.77 5.16
N ASN A 145 24.51 12.43 6.12
CA ASN A 145 24.25 12.20 7.55
C ASN A 145 22.82 12.59 7.95
N GLN A 146 22.29 13.67 7.36
CA GLN A 146 20.91 14.07 7.59
C GLN A 146 19.94 13.05 6.96
N ASN A 147 20.16 12.68 5.70
CA ASN A 147 19.33 11.70 5.00
C ASN A 147 19.33 10.34 5.70
N THR A 148 20.49 9.88 6.22
CA THR A 148 20.58 8.64 7.01
C THR A 148 19.66 8.69 8.23
N ARG A 149 19.64 9.79 8.99
CA ARG A 149 18.74 9.93 10.16
C ARG A 149 17.27 9.94 9.78
N GLU A 150 16.91 10.55 8.64
CA GLU A 150 15.53 10.51 8.15
C GLU A 150 15.14 9.12 7.67
N LEU A 151 16.04 8.41 6.99
CA LEU A 151 15.84 7.01 6.58
C LEU A 151 15.65 6.07 7.79
N GLU A 152 16.39 6.27 8.88
CA GLU A 152 16.18 5.52 10.13
C GLU A 152 14.76 5.73 10.67
N LYS A 153 14.29 6.98 10.74
CA LYS A 153 12.91 7.29 11.19
C LYS A 153 11.85 6.69 10.26
N ILE A 154 12.06 6.81 8.95
CA ILE A 154 11.13 6.25 7.95
C ILE A 154 11.09 4.73 8.08
N ASN A 155 12.23 4.08 8.27
CA ASN A 155 12.31 2.64 8.49
C ASN A 155 11.50 2.21 9.72
N ASP A 156 11.67 2.90 10.84
CA ASP A 156 10.90 2.61 12.07
C ASP A 156 9.40 2.87 11.86
N ASN A 157 9.03 3.95 11.16
CA ASN A 157 7.64 4.26 10.84
C ASN A 157 7.00 3.19 9.93
N THR A 158 7.69 2.82 8.85
CA THR A 158 7.24 1.75 7.94
C THR A 158 7.07 0.43 8.69
N PHE A 159 8.01 0.08 9.57
CA PHE A 159 7.90 -1.13 10.40
C PHE A 159 6.67 -1.12 11.32
N ASN A 160 6.41 0.01 11.98
CA ASN A 160 5.22 0.16 12.81
C ASN A 160 3.93 0.03 11.98
N ILE A 161 3.87 0.62 10.78
CA ILE A 161 2.71 0.49 9.89
C ILE A 161 2.53 -0.96 9.43
N LYS A 162 3.61 -1.67 9.07
CA LYS A 162 3.52 -3.11 8.72
C LYS A 162 2.97 -3.94 9.88
N SER A 163 3.37 -3.61 11.12
CA SER A 163 2.83 -4.25 12.32
C SER A 163 1.35 -3.92 12.54
N GLU A 164 0.92 -2.68 12.25
CA GLU A 164 -0.49 -2.27 12.27
C GLU A 164 -1.31 -3.07 11.24
N CYS A 165 -0.82 -3.19 9.99
CA CYS A 165 -1.47 -3.99 8.95
C CYS A 165 -1.60 -5.47 9.37
N GLU A 166 -0.51 -6.06 9.89
CA GLU A 166 -0.50 -7.44 10.37
C GLU A 166 -1.55 -7.67 11.46
N TYR A 167 -1.58 -6.77 12.45
CA TYR A 167 -2.57 -6.83 13.52
C TYR A 167 -3.99 -6.70 12.96
N TYR A 168 -4.21 -5.77 12.03
CA TYR A 168 -5.50 -5.54 11.40
C TYR A 168 -6.02 -6.76 10.64
N VAL A 169 -5.18 -7.38 9.81
CA VAL A 169 -5.53 -8.60 9.05
C VAL A 169 -5.83 -9.77 9.99
N ASN A 170 -5.07 -9.92 11.08
CA ASN A 170 -5.32 -10.98 12.06
C ASN A 170 -6.61 -10.78 12.87
N MET A 171 -7.08 -9.53 13.01
CA MET A 171 -8.36 -9.20 13.64
C MET A 171 -9.56 -9.37 12.70
N HIS A 172 -9.34 -9.46 11.39
CA HIS A 172 -10.36 -9.60 10.34
C HIS A 172 -10.10 -10.86 9.47
N PRO A 173 -10.50 -12.06 9.94
CA PRO A 173 -10.19 -13.33 9.29
C PRO A 173 -10.69 -13.48 7.85
N ASP A 174 -11.77 -12.79 7.50
CA ASP A 174 -12.36 -12.71 6.16
C ASP A 174 -11.45 -12.00 5.17
N ILE A 175 -10.81 -10.90 5.58
CA ILE A 175 -9.76 -10.24 4.80
C ILE A 175 -8.58 -11.19 4.64
N LYS A 176 -8.13 -11.81 5.73
CA LYS A 176 -7.00 -12.75 5.71
C LYS A 176 -7.22 -13.92 4.76
N GLU A 177 -8.39 -14.55 4.81
CA GLU A 177 -8.77 -15.65 3.92
C GLU A 177 -8.78 -15.18 2.46
N THR A 178 -9.36 -14.00 2.20
CA THR A 178 -9.37 -13.39 0.86
C THR A 178 -7.97 -13.17 0.31
N LEU A 179 -7.05 -12.59 1.10
CA LEU A 179 -5.67 -12.33 0.66
C LEU A 179 -4.93 -13.64 0.33
N ILE A 180 -5.10 -14.67 1.17
CA ILE A 180 -4.56 -16.02 0.94
C ILE A 180 -5.14 -16.64 -0.35
N GLU A 181 -6.46 -16.59 -0.55
CA GLU A 181 -7.13 -17.13 -1.73
C GLU A 181 -6.69 -16.43 -3.03
N LEU A 182 -6.44 -15.12 -2.95
CA LEU A 182 -5.98 -14.33 -4.08
C LEU A 182 -4.47 -14.49 -4.34
N ASN A 183 -3.74 -15.17 -3.46
CA ASN A 183 -2.29 -15.28 -3.47
C ASN A 183 -1.63 -13.88 -3.54
N VAL A 184 -2.18 -12.95 -2.76
CA VAL A 184 -1.53 -11.67 -2.49
C VAL A 184 -0.38 -11.97 -1.54
N ASP A 185 0.84 -11.61 -1.95
CA ASP A 185 2.01 -11.78 -1.09
C ASP A 185 1.89 -10.78 0.06
N ASP A 186 1.66 -11.30 1.26
CA ASP A 186 1.58 -10.50 2.47
C ASP A 186 3.02 -10.20 2.92
N ASP A 187 3.65 -9.22 2.26
CA ASP A 187 5.01 -8.71 2.53
C ASP A 187 5.16 -8.05 3.93
N PHE A 188 4.18 -8.26 4.81
CA PHE A 188 4.23 -7.97 6.24
C PHE A 188 5.39 -8.71 6.94
N TYR A 189 5.68 -9.94 6.51
CA TYR A 189 6.59 -10.84 7.21
C TYR A 189 7.96 -11.02 6.55
N MET A 190 8.07 -10.82 5.25
CA MET A 190 9.30 -11.07 4.50
C MET A 190 9.83 -9.75 3.94
N ASN A 191 11.06 -9.41 4.34
CA ASN A 191 11.84 -8.25 3.92
C ASN A 191 11.57 -6.96 4.73
N ASN A 192 12.10 -6.94 5.96
CA ASN A 192 12.59 -5.70 6.53
C ASN A 192 13.76 -5.21 5.67
N ILE A 193 13.44 -4.46 4.61
CA ILE A 193 14.43 -3.77 3.81
C ILE A 193 15.06 -2.70 4.73
N ASN A 194 16.29 -2.93 5.17
CA ASN A 194 17.04 -1.90 5.87
C ASN A 194 17.53 -0.87 4.83
N TYR A 195 16.75 0.20 4.68
CA TYR A 195 17.01 1.25 3.68
C TYR A 195 18.38 1.91 3.84
N CYS A 196 18.96 1.90 5.05
CA CYS A 196 20.29 2.46 5.30
C CYS A 196 21.44 1.66 4.65
N ASN A 197 21.19 0.42 4.21
CA ASN A 197 22.21 -0.50 3.68
C ASN A 197 21.99 -0.91 2.21
N ILE A 198 21.13 -0.20 1.48
CA ILE A 198 20.76 -0.57 0.10
C ILE A 198 21.82 -0.18 -0.93
N THR A 199 22.62 0.83 -0.65
CA THR A 199 23.52 1.43 -1.65
C THR A 199 24.83 0.66 -1.75
N LYS A 200 25.16 0.19 -2.97
CA LYS A 200 26.36 -0.60 -3.29
C LYS A 200 27.19 0.09 -4.38
N ILE A 201 27.76 1.25 -4.05
CA ILE A 201 28.47 2.11 -5.01
C ILE A 201 29.98 1.81 -4.98
N ILE A 202 30.65 1.92 -6.14
CA ILE A 202 32.13 2.02 -6.27
C ILE A 202 32.63 3.42 -5.91
#